data_AF-A0A358QNG5-F1
#
_entry.id   AF-A0A358QNG5-F1
#
_cell.length_a   1.000
_cell.length_b   1.000
_cell.length_c   1.000
_cell.angle_alpha   90.00
_cell.angle_beta   90.00
_cell.angle_gamma   90.00
#
_symmetry.space_group_name_H-M   'P 1'
#
loop_
_entity.id
_entity.type
_entity.pdbx_description
1 polymer ?
#
loop_
_entity_poly.entity_id
_entity_poly.type
_entity_poly.pdbx_seq_one_letter_code
_entity_poly.pdbx_strand_id
1 'polypeptide(L)'
;MENLSGARWSGSAGEAAWVRDRLSPFEVYEVASVVPGGYEAYARVLHPAAVPEDARPVRWRDVAAWSGGTVDRGTQFHSIALPPVRPAAEPPWGGSGPLAGTLHPPDAAVLAEVLRAATSTPELCFFCLWDGYGWERGASGLTPVGEPSARQPGPIPEAVLNGPRVRLPRRDYLLYTGQVEAVVPTALLGEGRRQAANLWWPADRAWCVASEVDLAWTYVGGSASAVDRLLGDARVEAVPAAAGDPLTRVEAWVQRWVDAGTEALLTTAWPPSPPPWVRSRPSWRGREVDGRDCC
;
A
#
# COMPACT_ATOMS: atom_id res chain seq x y z
N MET A 1 -24.41 13.97 0.65
CA MET A 1 -23.19 14.21 -0.14
C MET A 1 -23.41 13.56 -1.50
N GLU A 2 -23.65 14.36 -2.54
CA GLU A 2 -23.70 13.84 -3.90
C GLU A 2 -22.38 13.17 -4.27
N ASN A 3 -22.45 12.08 -5.02
CA ASN A 3 -21.30 11.32 -5.50
C ASN A 3 -20.55 12.12 -6.59
N LEU A 4 -19.80 13.14 -6.19
CA LEU A 4 -19.09 14.06 -7.10
C LEU A 4 -18.00 13.35 -7.92
N SER A 5 -17.51 12.18 -7.49
CA SER A 5 -16.42 11.46 -8.16
C SER A 5 -16.83 10.72 -9.44
N GLY A 6 -18.11 10.39 -9.61
CA GLY A 6 -18.61 9.66 -10.78
C GLY A 6 -18.05 8.23 -10.96
N ALA A 7 -17.49 7.63 -9.90
CA ALA A 7 -16.87 6.30 -9.96
C ALA A 7 -17.85 5.23 -10.47
N ARG A 8 -17.45 4.47 -11.49
CA ARG A 8 -18.24 3.38 -12.10
C ARG A 8 -17.36 2.24 -12.58
N TRP A 9 -17.78 1.00 -12.34
CA TRP A 9 -17.10 -0.19 -12.89
C TRP A 9 -17.00 -0.13 -14.41
N SER A 10 -15.91 -0.68 -14.95
CA SER A 10 -15.62 -0.66 -16.39
C SER A 10 -15.06 -2.01 -16.85
N GLY A 11 -15.53 -2.47 -18.00
CA GLY A 11 -14.99 -3.65 -18.69
C GLY A 11 -13.84 -3.33 -19.66
N SER A 12 -13.45 -2.06 -19.80
CA SER A 12 -12.48 -1.59 -20.80
C SER A 12 -11.02 -1.89 -20.44
N ALA A 13 -10.71 -3.15 -20.14
CA ALA A 13 -9.37 -3.58 -19.73
C ALA A 13 -8.26 -3.27 -20.76
N GLY A 14 -8.62 -3.12 -22.04
CA GLY A 14 -7.69 -2.72 -23.10
C GLY A 14 -7.07 -1.34 -22.91
N GLU A 15 -7.70 -0.45 -22.13
CA GLU A 15 -7.18 0.89 -21.81
C GLU A 15 -5.90 0.88 -20.97
N ALA A 16 -5.55 -0.29 -20.40
CA ALA A 16 -4.31 -0.52 -19.68
C ALA A 16 -3.21 -1.16 -20.53
N ALA A 17 -3.43 -1.44 -21.83
CA ALA A 17 -2.44 -2.12 -22.67
C ALA A 17 -1.09 -1.36 -22.70
N TRP A 18 -1.15 -0.04 -22.82
CA TRP A 18 0.04 0.82 -22.82
C TRP A 18 0.83 0.77 -21.50
N VAL A 19 0.16 0.51 -20.37
CA VAL A 19 0.82 0.36 -19.07
C VAL A 19 1.72 -0.85 -19.16
N ARG A 20 1.17 -2.01 -19.57
CA ARG A 20 1.93 -3.26 -19.73
C ARG A 20 3.17 -3.05 -20.59
N ASP A 21 3.02 -2.37 -21.73
CA ASP A 21 4.09 -2.19 -22.71
C ASP A 21 5.23 -1.30 -22.19
N ARG A 22 4.98 -0.48 -21.16
CA ARG A 22 5.93 0.45 -20.57
C ARG A 22 6.46 -0.01 -19.20
N LEU A 23 6.01 -1.15 -18.68
CA LEU A 23 6.59 -1.73 -17.48
C LEU A 23 7.88 -2.47 -17.83
N SER A 24 8.92 -2.25 -17.03
CA SER A 24 10.10 -3.12 -17.02
C SER A 24 9.71 -4.53 -16.56
N PRO A 25 10.48 -5.58 -16.94
CA PRO A 25 10.27 -6.91 -16.40
C PRO A 25 10.21 -6.88 -14.87
N PHE A 26 9.26 -7.61 -14.29
CA PHE A 26 9.02 -7.56 -12.85
C PHE A 26 10.21 -8.12 -12.06
N GLU A 27 10.98 -9.01 -12.67
CA GLU A 27 12.17 -9.64 -12.12
C GLU A 27 13.33 -8.67 -11.86
N VAL A 28 13.31 -7.47 -12.45
CA VAL A 28 14.33 -6.43 -12.22
C VAL A 28 14.12 -5.73 -10.87
N TYR A 29 12.90 -5.75 -10.33
CA TYR A 29 12.55 -5.13 -9.05
C TYR A 29 12.93 -3.64 -8.94
N GLU A 30 12.62 -2.86 -9.98
CA GLU A 30 12.84 -1.42 -10.04
C GLU A 30 11.51 -0.63 -10.06
N VAL A 31 11.57 0.69 -9.89
CA VAL A 31 10.39 1.57 -9.96
C VAL A 31 9.57 1.33 -11.23
N ALA A 32 10.24 1.20 -12.39
CA ALA A 32 9.60 0.94 -13.68
C ALA A 32 8.93 -0.45 -13.78
N SER A 33 9.17 -1.36 -12.84
CA SER A 33 8.47 -2.64 -12.76
C SER A 33 7.04 -2.51 -12.24
N VAL A 34 6.68 -1.38 -11.60
CA VAL A 34 5.35 -1.17 -10.96
C VAL A 34 4.62 0.08 -11.45
N VAL A 35 5.35 1.10 -11.93
CA VAL A 35 4.79 2.27 -12.61
C VAL A 35 5.41 2.39 -14.01
N PRO A 36 4.65 2.74 -15.07
CA PRO A 36 5.20 2.81 -16.43
C PRO A 36 6.47 3.68 -16.54
N GLY A 37 7.51 3.14 -17.18
CA GLY A 37 8.74 3.83 -17.54
C GLY A 37 8.52 4.91 -18.62
N GLY A 38 9.40 5.90 -18.76
CA GLY A 38 9.37 6.91 -19.83
C GLY A 38 8.60 8.20 -19.53
N TYR A 39 8.24 8.46 -18.27
CA TYR A 39 7.84 9.80 -17.84
C TYR A 39 9.07 10.69 -17.62
N GLU A 40 8.88 12.02 -17.64
CA GLU A 40 9.98 12.99 -17.45
C GLU A 40 10.57 12.92 -16.04
N ALA A 41 9.73 12.68 -15.03
CA ALA A 41 10.13 12.62 -13.65
C ALA A 41 9.27 11.63 -12.84
N TYR A 42 9.78 11.23 -11.68
CA TYR A 42 9.10 10.35 -10.74
C TYR A 42 9.21 10.85 -9.30
N ALA A 43 8.16 10.62 -8.52
CA ALA A 43 8.14 10.79 -7.08
C ALA A 43 7.72 9.50 -6.38
N ARG A 44 8.19 9.35 -5.14
CA ARG A 44 7.79 8.32 -4.19
C ARG A 44 7.10 8.99 -3.00
N VAL A 45 5.80 8.74 -2.86
CA VAL A 45 4.96 9.24 -1.76
C VAL A 45 4.94 8.22 -0.64
N LEU A 46 5.46 8.60 0.52
CA LEU A 46 5.65 7.72 1.67
C LEU A 46 4.34 7.63 2.46
N HIS A 47 3.81 6.42 2.62
CA HIS A 47 2.59 6.24 3.41
C HIS A 47 2.92 6.50 4.89
N PRO A 48 2.08 7.23 5.63
CA PRO A 48 2.31 7.44 7.05
C PRO A 48 2.26 6.12 7.82
N ALA A 49 3.04 6.04 8.89
CA ALA A 49 2.97 4.92 9.82
C ALA A 49 1.62 4.93 10.55
N ALA A 50 1.03 3.74 10.70
CA ALA A 50 -0.21 3.58 11.43
C ALA A 50 -0.04 3.99 12.90
N VAL A 51 -1.11 4.57 13.43
CA VAL A 51 -1.29 4.89 14.84
C VAL A 51 -2.67 4.41 15.26
N PRO A 52 -2.97 4.28 16.57
CA PRO A 52 -4.32 3.98 17.03
C PRO A 52 -5.38 4.90 16.41
N GLU A 53 -6.63 4.44 16.39
CA GLU A 53 -7.76 5.21 15.88
C GLU A 53 -7.79 6.62 16.53
N ASP A 54 -8.06 7.65 15.73
CA ASP A 54 -8.03 9.09 16.08
C ASP A 54 -6.66 9.75 16.33
N ALA A 55 -5.55 9.01 16.28
CA ALA A 55 -4.23 9.62 16.36
C ALA A 55 -3.77 10.22 15.02
N ARG A 56 -2.97 11.29 15.10
CA ARG A 56 -2.37 11.94 13.93
C ARG A 56 -1.43 10.94 13.21
N PRO A 57 -1.55 10.76 11.89
CA PRO A 57 -0.63 9.91 11.13
C PRO A 57 0.82 10.37 11.32
N VAL A 58 1.72 9.41 11.52
CA VAL A 58 3.15 9.67 11.76
C VAL A 58 3.90 9.64 10.44
N ARG A 59 4.62 10.71 10.13
CA ARG A 59 5.40 10.82 8.88
C ARG A 59 6.76 10.13 9.06
N TRP A 60 7.37 9.69 7.95
CA TRP A 60 8.68 9.04 7.97
C TRP A 60 9.75 9.99 8.52
N ARG A 61 9.67 11.29 8.24
CA ARG A 61 10.53 12.31 8.86
C ARG A 61 10.45 12.34 10.39
N ASP A 62 9.30 12.05 10.97
CA ASP A 62 9.14 12.01 12.43
C ASP A 62 9.84 10.75 12.99
N VAL A 63 9.72 9.63 12.29
CA VAL A 63 10.43 8.37 12.60
C VAL A 63 11.93 8.52 12.44
N ALA A 64 12.38 9.20 11.38
CA ALA A 64 13.79 9.49 11.11
C ALA A 64 14.38 10.43 12.16
N ALA A 65 13.65 11.48 12.54
CA ALA A 65 14.06 12.38 13.62
C ALA A 65 14.20 11.63 14.96
N TRP A 66 13.28 10.71 15.26
CA TRP A 66 13.37 9.85 16.43
C TRP A 66 14.62 8.94 16.39
N SER A 67 14.91 8.31 15.25
CA SER A 67 16.06 7.40 15.09
C SER A 67 17.41 8.09 14.86
N GLY A 68 17.44 9.42 14.70
CA GLY A 68 18.64 10.18 14.34
C GLY A 68 19.06 10.00 12.88
N GLY A 69 18.15 9.55 12.01
CA GLY A 69 18.35 9.39 10.58
C GLY A 69 17.75 10.51 9.73
N THR A 70 17.83 10.35 8.41
CA THR A 70 17.21 11.23 7.42
C THR A 70 16.38 10.39 6.44
N VAL A 71 15.40 11.03 5.80
CA VAL A 71 14.62 10.42 4.72
C VAL A 71 15.17 10.89 3.38
N ASP A 72 15.51 9.95 2.52
CA ASP A 72 15.92 10.14 1.13
C ASP A 72 15.16 9.19 0.19
N ARG A 73 15.47 9.24 -1.11
CA ARG A 73 14.82 8.42 -2.14
C ARG A 73 14.92 6.90 -1.91
N GLY A 74 16.02 6.44 -1.32
CA GLY A 74 16.32 5.02 -1.09
C GLY A 74 15.90 4.52 0.29
N THR A 75 15.51 5.43 1.18
CA THR A 75 15.14 5.11 2.57
C THR A 75 14.00 4.09 2.60
N GLN A 76 14.13 3.08 3.46
CA GLN A 76 13.09 2.09 3.71
C GLN A 76 12.54 2.32 5.12
N PHE A 77 11.27 1.96 5.36
CA PHE A 77 10.68 2.22 6.67
C PHE A 77 11.47 1.53 7.78
N HIS A 78 11.92 0.29 7.56
CA HIS A 78 12.75 -0.44 8.51
C HIS A 78 14.12 0.21 8.76
N SER A 79 14.68 0.96 7.79
CA SER A 79 15.96 1.67 7.96
C SER A 79 15.89 2.75 9.04
N ILE A 80 14.71 3.36 9.23
CA ILE A 80 14.48 4.42 10.23
C ILE A 80 13.69 3.92 11.46
N ALA A 81 12.90 2.86 11.31
CA ALA A 81 12.08 2.31 12.38
C ALA A 81 12.84 1.34 13.31
N LEU A 82 13.93 0.73 12.82
CA LEU A 82 14.73 -0.25 13.57
C LEU A 82 16.20 0.18 13.68
N PRO A 83 16.53 1.39 14.17
CA PRO A 83 17.92 1.85 14.17
C PRO A 83 18.86 0.88 14.91
N PRO A 84 20.13 0.76 14.50
CA PRO A 84 21.11 -0.13 15.14
C PRO A 84 21.24 0.10 16.65
N VAL A 85 21.07 1.35 17.08
CA VAL A 85 20.98 1.75 18.48
C VAL A 85 19.59 2.35 18.70
N ARG A 86 18.80 1.72 19.58
CA ARG A 86 17.45 2.21 19.88
C ARG A 86 17.53 3.50 20.73
N PRO A 87 16.85 4.58 20.32
CA PRO A 87 16.68 5.76 21.15
C PRO A 87 16.01 5.43 22.49
N ALA A 88 16.38 6.16 23.55
CA ALA A 88 15.76 6.01 24.87
C ALA A 88 14.29 6.48 24.90
N ALA A 89 13.93 7.42 24.02
CA ALA A 89 12.55 7.89 23.86
C ALA A 89 11.69 6.81 23.20
N GLU A 90 10.41 6.75 23.57
CA GLU A 90 9.45 5.86 22.91
C GLU A 90 9.27 6.23 21.42
N PRO A 91 9.05 5.23 20.54
CA PRO A 91 8.83 5.49 19.12
C PRO A 91 7.52 6.26 18.92
N PRO A 92 7.48 7.22 17.98
CA PRO A 92 6.29 8.03 17.73
C PRO A 92 5.14 7.27 17.05
N TRP A 93 5.36 6.03 16.57
CA TRP A 93 4.35 5.20 15.92
C TRP A 93 4.02 3.94 16.75
N GLY A 94 2.86 3.34 16.46
CA GLY A 94 2.44 2.05 17.04
C GLY A 94 2.27 0.98 15.95
N GLY A 95 2.34 -0.30 16.34
CA GLY A 95 2.03 -1.41 15.44
C GLY A 95 3.08 -1.65 14.34
N SER A 96 2.63 -2.16 13.19
CA SER A 96 3.47 -2.74 12.13
C SER A 96 4.08 -1.72 11.15
N GLY A 97 3.89 -0.41 11.37
CA GLY A 97 4.33 0.64 10.46
C GLY A 97 3.28 1.04 9.42
N PRO A 98 3.69 1.61 8.27
CA PRO A 98 2.78 2.06 7.23
C PRO A 98 2.06 0.90 6.54
N LEU A 99 0.81 1.14 6.12
CA LEU A 99 0.03 0.16 5.38
C LEU A 99 0.58 -0.02 3.97
N ALA A 100 0.76 -1.28 3.57
CA ALA A 100 1.12 -1.66 2.22
C ALA A 100 -0.13 -1.74 1.32
N GLY A 101 0.05 -1.47 0.02
CA GLY A 101 -0.98 -1.72 -0.99
C GLY A 101 -2.17 -0.77 -1.02
N THR A 102 -2.20 0.25 -0.18
CA THR A 102 -3.22 1.30 -0.27
C THR A 102 -2.62 2.64 0.09
N LEU A 103 -2.78 3.61 -0.80
CA LEU A 103 -2.45 5.00 -0.49
C LEU A 103 -3.34 5.50 0.65
N HIS A 104 -2.75 6.27 1.56
CA HIS A 104 -3.47 6.88 2.66
C HIS A 104 -4.53 7.86 2.14
N PRO A 105 -5.83 7.73 2.50
CA PRO A 105 -6.90 8.49 1.83
C PRO A 105 -6.74 10.02 1.85
N PRO A 106 -6.31 10.66 2.96
CA PRO A 106 -5.95 12.08 2.94
C PRO A 106 -4.82 12.43 1.94
N ASP A 107 -3.81 11.57 1.81
CA ASP A 107 -2.73 11.78 0.85
C ASP A 107 -3.23 11.56 -0.59
N ALA A 108 -4.16 10.61 -0.80
CA ALA A 108 -4.82 10.38 -2.08
C ALA A 108 -5.61 11.60 -2.57
N ALA A 109 -6.30 12.30 -1.66
CA ALA A 109 -7.01 13.54 -1.98
C ALA A 109 -6.04 14.65 -2.43
N VAL A 110 -4.90 14.80 -1.75
CA VAL A 110 -3.86 15.77 -2.15
C VAL A 110 -3.26 15.41 -3.51
N LEU A 111 -2.97 14.12 -3.75
CA LEU A 111 -2.47 13.66 -5.05
C LEU A 111 -3.49 13.94 -6.16
N ALA A 112 -4.77 13.66 -5.94
CA ALA A 112 -5.82 13.96 -6.92
C ALA A 112 -5.87 15.46 -7.25
N GLU A 113 -5.77 16.34 -6.25
CA GLU A 113 -5.75 17.80 -6.44
C GLU A 113 -4.55 18.25 -7.29
N VAL A 114 -3.34 17.79 -6.97
CA VAL A 114 -2.11 18.13 -7.70
C VAL A 114 -2.17 17.61 -9.14
N LEU A 115 -2.59 16.37 -9.31
CA LEU A 115 -2.60 15.68 -10.61
C LEU A 115 -3.75 16.13 -11.51
N ARG A 116 -4.86 16.64 -10.94
CA ARG A 116 -5.96 17.26 -11.70
C ARG A 116 -5.44 18.38 -12.61
N ALA A 117 -4.54 19.21 -12.09
CA ALA A 117 -3.96 20.33 -12.83
C ALA A 117 -2.92 19.91 -13.87
N ALA A 118 -2.49 18.64 -13.86
CA ALA A 118 -1.45 18.10 -14.71
C ALA A 118 -1.98 17.19 -15.84
N THR A 119 -3.28 17.24 -16.14
CA THR A 119 -3.92 16.49 -17.23
C THR A 119 -4.94 17.36 -17.96
N SER A 120 -5.17 17.07 -19.24
CA SER A 120 -6.24 17.62 -20.06
C SER A 120 -7.56 16.84 -19.95
N THR A 121 -7.55 15.67 -19.29
CA THR A 121 -8.70 14.77 -19.13
C THR A 121 -8.99 14.39 -17.67
N PRO A 122 -9.10 15.34 -16.72
CA PRO A 122 -9.31 15.02 -15.30
C PRO A 122 -10.67 14.35 -15.01
N GLU A 123 -11.64 14.46 -15.90
CA GLU A 123 -12.96 13.85 -15.78
C GLU A 123 -12.99 12.37 -16.19
N LEU A 124 -11.96 11.89 -16.90
CA LEU A 124 -11.84 10.51 -17.35
C LEU A 124 -10.51 9.92 -16.93
N CYS A 125 -10.48 9.41 -15.71
CA CYS A 125 -9.41 8.58 -15.17
C CYS A 125 -9.83 7.11 -15.11
N PHE A 126 -8.84 6.24 -15.27
CA PHE A 126 -8.94 4.81 -15.13
C PHE A 126 -8.27 4.39 -13.83
N PHE A 127 -8.90 3.46 -13.12
CA PHE A 127 -8.46 3.03 -11.81
C PHE A 127 -8.54 1.52 -11.68
N CYS A 128 -7.46 0.93 -11.17
CA CYS A 128 -7.31 -0.50 -10.97
C CYS A 128 -7.38 -0.84 -9.48
N LEU A 129 -8.19 -1.84 -9.13
CA LEU A 129 -8.21 -2.47 -7.81
C LEU A 129 -7.73 -3.90 -7.94
N TRP A 130 -6.73 -4.29 -7.15
CA TRP A 130 -6.18 -5.64 -7.20
C TRP A 130 -7.27 -6.64 -6.85
N ASP A 131 -7.45 -7.67 -7.66
CA ASP A 131 -8.55 -8.62 -7.46
C ASP A 131 -8.28 -9.63 -6.33
N GLY A 132 -7.03 -9.74 -5.87
CA GLY A 132 -6.60 -10.64 -4.80
C GLY A 132 -6.95 -10.21 -3.37
N TYR A 133 -7.66 -9.09 -3.17
CA TYR A 133 -8.12 -8.67 -1.84
C TYR A 133 -9.26 -9.51 -1.24
N GLY A 134 -9.70 -10.58 -1.91
CA GLY A 134 -10.77 -11.46 -1.41
C GLY A 134 -12.15 -10.80 -1.46
N TRP A 135 -12.41 -10.04 -2.52
CA TRP A 135 -13.63 -9.26 -2.73
C TRP A 135 -14.92 -10.06 -2.72
N GLU A 136 -14.86 -11.37 -2.96
CA GLU A 136 -15.99 -12.30 -2.89
C GLU A 136 -16.50 -12.55 -1.46
N ARG A 137 -15.79 -12.03 -0.45
CA ARG A 137 -16.15 -12.16 0.95
C ARG A 137 -16.56 -10.79 1.50
N GLY A 138 -17.81 -10.67 1.93
CA GLY A 138 -18.22 -9.55 2.77
C GLY A 138 -17.56 -9.64 4.16
N ALA A 139 -17.75 -8.61 4.97
CA ALA A 139 -17.33 -8.67 6.36
C ALA A 139 -18.12 -9.78 7.06
N SER A 140 -17.43 -10.71 7.71
CA SER A 140 -18.06 -11.57 8.71
C SER A 140 -18.16 -10.76 9.99
N GLY A 141 -19.39 -10.48 10.43
CA GLY A 141 -19.60 -9.87 11.74
C GLY A 141 -19.05 -10.78 12.83
N LEU A 142 -18.40 -10.16 13.84
CA LEU A 142 -18.10 -10.87 15.08
C LEU A 142 -19.44 -11.26 15.71
N THR A 143 -19.67 -12.56 15.85
CA THR A 143 -20.81 -13.12 16.57
C THR A 143 -20.36 -13.65 17.93
N PRO A 144 -21.27 -13.73 18.92
CA PRO A 144 -21.00 -14.45 20.15
C PRO A 144 -20.51 -15.88 19.88
N VAL A 145 -19.70 -16.41 20.81
CA VAL A 145 -19.21 -17.79 20.71
C VAL A 145 -20.39 -18.76 20.66
N GLY A 146 -20.46 -19.58 19.61
CA GLY A 146 -21.55 -20.54 19.38
C GLY A 146 -22.65 -20.06 18.44
N GLU A 147 -22.66 -18.78 18.06
CA GLU A 147 -23.60 -18.26 17.07
C GLU A 147 -23.00 -18.25 15.66
N PRO A 148 -23.73 -18.76 14.64
CA PRO A 148 -23.24 -18.76 13.27
C PRO A 148 -23.12 -17.32 12.74
N SER A 149 -21.92 -16.97 12.26
CA SER A 149 -21.71 -15.72 11.54
C SER A 149 -22.40 -15.79 10.18
N ALA A 150 -23.37 -14.90 9.94
CA ALA A 150 -23.98 -14.75 8.64
C ALA A 150 -22.97 -14.14 7.66
N ARG A 151 -22.64 -14.87 6.59
CA ARG A 151 -21.74 -14.40 5.55
C ARG A 151 -22.42 -13.28 4.77
N GLN A 152 -21.90 -12.06 4.88
CA GLN A 152 -22.35 -10.98 4.03
C GLN A 152 -21.77 -11.12 2.62
N PRO A 153 -22.52 -10.74 1.57
CA PRO A 153 -21.97 -10.61 0.23
C PRO A 153 -20.85 -9.56 0.20
N GLY A 154 -19.87 -9.79 -0.66
CA GLY A 154 -18.80 -8.83 -0.91
C GLY A 154 -19.30 -7.53 -1.53
N PRO A 155 -18.51 -6.44 -1.49
CA PRO A 155 -18.92 -5.15 -2.03
C PRO A 155 -18.94 -5.11 -3.56
N ILE A 156 -18.28 -6.05 -4.23
CA ILE A 156 -18.12 -6.07 -5.68
C ILE A 156 -19.26 -6.88 -6.31
N PRO A 157 -20.00 -6.32 -7.29
CA PRO A 157 -21.01 -7.08 -8.01
C PRO A 157 -20.44 -8.31 -8.72
N GLU A 158 -21.19 -9.41 -8.75
CA GLU A 158 -20.76 -10.66 -9.38
C GLU A 158 -20.40 -10.50 -10.86
N ALA A 159 -21.14 -9.67 -11.61
CA ALA A 159 -20.83 -9.37 -13.00
C ALA A 159 -19.45 -8.70 -13.20
N VAL A 160 -18.97 -7.96 -12.20
CA VAL A 160 -17.63 -7.33 -12.20
C VAL A 160 -16.57 -8.36 -11.79
N LEU A 161 -16.87 -9.19 -10.79
CA LEU A 161 -15.99 -10.29 -10.38
C LEU A 161 -15.76 -11.29 -11.53
N ASN A 162 -16.76 -11.55 -12.36
CA ASN A 162 -16.63 -12.45 -13.52
C ASN A 162 -16.29 -11.70 -14.83
N GLY A 163 -16.07 -10.38 -14.77
CA GLY A 163 -15.81 -9.53 -15.92
C GLY A 163 -14.35 -9.51 -16.38
N PRO A 164 -14.04 -8.70 -17.42
CA PRO A 164 -12.69 -8.51 -17.91
C PRO A 164 -11.72 -8.01 -16.82
N ARG A 165 -10.43 -8.36 -16.97
CA ARG A 165 -9.36 -7.96 -16.06
C ARG A 165 -8.30 -7.16 -16.79
N VAL A 166 -7.82 -6.09 -16.15
CA VAL A 166 -6.51 -5.54 -16.48
C VAL A 166 -5.48 -6.51 -15.94
N ARG A 167 -4.78 -7.21 -16.84
CA ARG A 167 -3.72 -8.15 -16.46
C ARG A 167 -2.39 -7.44 -16.58
N LEU A 168 -1.59 -7.37 -15.53
CA LEU A 168 -0.21 -6.90 -15.56
C LEU A 168 0.69 -8.05 -15.06
N PRO A 169 2.02 -7.98 -15.23
CA PRO A 169 2.91 -9.00 -14.65
C PRO A 169 2.58 -9.24 -13.17
N ARG A 170 2.30 -10.51 -12.81
CA ARG A 170 1.98 -10.97 -11.45
C ARG A 170 0.72 -10.40 -10.80
N ARG A 171 -0.10 -9.61 -11.49
CA ARG A 171 -1.25 -8.90 -10.91
C ARG A 171 -2.42 -8.80 -11.89
N ASP A 172 -3.61 -9.17 -11.43
CA ASP A 172 -4.86 -8.92 -12.13
C ASP A 172 -5.69 -7.89 -11.35
N TYR A 173 -6.36 -7.01 -12.09
CA TYR A 173 -7.11 -5.90 -11.52
C TYR A 173 -8.53 -5.82 -12.06
N LEU A 174 -9.46 -5.50 -11.17
CA LEU A 174 -10.75 -4.90 -11.48
C LEU A 174 -10.52 -3.47 -11.98
N LEU A 175 -11.31 -3.04 -12.96
CA LEU A 175 -11.22 -1.69 -13.53
C LEU A 175 -12.48 -0.88 -13.20
N TYR A 176 -12.28 0.36 -12.80
CA TYR A 176 -13.34 1.37 -12.76
C TYR A 176 -12.85 2.68 -13.35
N THR A 177 -13.78 3.57 -13.65
CA THR A 177 -13.53 4.90 -14.23
C THR A 177 -14.23 5.98 -13.42
N GLY A 178 -13.74 7.20 -13.48
CA GLY A 178 -14.33 8.35 -12.80
C GLY A 178 -13.48 9.60 -13.00
N GLN A 179 -13.83 10.67 -12.29
CA GLN A 179 -12.96 11.84 -12.20
C GLN A 179 -11.71 11.49 -11.37
N VAL A 180 -10.67 12.32 -11.45
CA VAL A 180 -9.40 12.13 -10.72
C VAL A 180 -9.58 11.91 -9.21
N GLU A 181 -10.61 12.51 -8.61
CA GLU A 181 -10.96 12.35 -7.19
C GLU A 181 -11.54 10.97 -6.83
N ALA A 182 -11.86 10.12 -7.82
CA ALA A 182 -12.41 8.78 -7.62
C ALA A 182 -11.39 7.75 -7.08
N VAL A 183 -10.14 8.17 -6.81
CA VAL A 183 -9.05 7.31 -6.32
C VAL A 183 -9.42 6.45 -5.10
N VAL A 184 -10.31 6.92 -4.23
CA VAL A 184 -10.92 6.13 -3.15
C VAL A 184 -12.41 5.92 -3.49
N PRO A 185 -12.81 4.77 -4.05
CA PRO A 185 -14.13 4.58 -4.62
C PRO A 185 -15.15 4.14 -3.56
N THR A 186 -15.37 4.96 -2.53
CA THR A 186 -16.31 4.66 -1.43
C THR A 186 -17.72 4.34 -1.93
N ALA A 187 -18.17 4.99 -3.01
CA ALA A 187 -19.46 4.71 -3.62
C ALA A 187 -19.56 3.30 -4.25
N LEU A 188 -18.44 2.71 -4.66
CA LEU A 188 -18.38 1.35 -5.21
C LEU A 188 -18.12 0.29 -4.14
N LEU A 189 -17.34 0.62 -3.12
CA LEU A 189 -16.90 -0.33 -2.09
C LEU A 189 -17.77 -0.33 -0.82
N GLY A 190 -18.64 0.66 -0.67
CA GLY A 190 -19.44 0.88 0.52
C GLY A 190 -18.70 1.68 1.60
N GLU A 191 -19.49 2.28 2.50
CA GLU A 191 -18.96 3.05 3.63
C GLU A 191 -18.09 2.17 4.54
N GLY A 192 -16.97 2.72 5.02
CA GLY A 192 -16.01 2.03 5.88
C GLY A 192 -14.86 1.32 5.15
N ARG A 193 -14.95 1.07 3.84
CA ARG A 193 -13.82 0.56 3.05
C ARG A 193 -12.96 1.71 2.52
N ARG A 194 -11.72 1.77 3.00
CA ARG A 194 -10.77 2.86 2.69
C ARG A 194 -9.66 2.45 1.71
N GLN A 195 -9.93 1.45 0.86
CA GLN A 195 -8.99 0.99 -0.17
C GLN A 195 -8.91 2.01 -1.30
N ALA A 196 -7.72 2.55 -1.54
CA ALA A 196 -7.42 3.36 -2.72
C ALA A 196 -7.11 2.48 -3.95
N ALA A 197 -7.22 3.05 -5.15
CA ALA A 197 -6.76 2.39 -6.37
C ALA A 197 -5.27 2.02 -6.29
N ASN A 198 -4.93 0.80 -6.73
CA ASN A 198 -3.55 0.34 -6.82
C ASN A 198 -2.81 0.92 -8.02
N LEU A 199 -3.50 1.20 -9.11
CA LEU A 199 -2.92 1.83 -10.30
C LEU A 199 -3.96 2.75 -10.94
N TRP A 200 -3.60 3.98 -11.30
CA TRP A 200 -4.53 4.91 -11.93
C TRP A 200 -3.84 5.95 -12.81
N TRP A 201 -4.55 6.40 -13.84
CA TRP A 201 -4.08 7.34 -14.87
C TRP A 201 -5.25 8.05 -15.56
N PRO A 202 -5.04 9.25 -16.13
CA PRO A 202 -6.02 9.95 -16.96
C PRO A 202 -6.02 9.41 -18.40
N ALA A 203 -7.08 9.64 -19.16
CA ALA A 203 -7.19 9.17 -20.55
C ALA A 203 -6.06 9.66 -21.47
N ASP A 204 -5.55 10.87 -21.25
CA ASP A 204 -4.39 11.41 -21.97
C ASP A 204 -3.04 10.85 -21.50
N ARG A 205 -3.02 10.00 -20.46
CA ARG A 205 -1.84 9.31 -19.91
C ARG A 205 -0.75 10.27 -19.43
N ALA A 206 -1.09 11.53 -19.15
CA ALA A 206 -0.15 12.57 -18.75
C ALA A 206 0.64 12.22 -17.47
N TRP A 207 0.07 11.38 -16.62
CA TRP A 207 0.70 10.83 -15.42
C TRP A 207 0.17 9.43 -15.12
N CYS A 208 0.86 8.69 -14.25
CA CYS A 208 0.41 7.41 -13.73
C CYS A 208 0.85 7.25 -12.28
N VAL A 209 -0.04 6.71 -11.45
CA VAL A 209 0.19 6.51 -10.02
C VAL A 209 0.06 5.03 -9.68
N ALA A 210 1.03 4.47 -8.96
CA ALA A 210 1.08 3.05 -8.59
C ALA A 210 1.31 2.86 -7.08
N SER A 211 0.31 2.31 -6.39
CA SER A 211 0.36 1.80 -5.01
C SER A 211 0.42 0.27 -5.07
N GLU A 212 1.63 -0.27 -5.25
CA GLU A 212 1.85 -1.72 -5.33
C GLU A 212 1.44 -2.39 -3.99
N VAL A 213 0.75 -3.54 -4.07
CA VAL A 213 0.15 -4.28 -2.93
C VAL A 213 1.12 -4.62 -1.79
N ASP A 214 2.40 -4.85 -2.11
CA ASP A 214 3.49 -5.25 -1.22
C ASP A 214 4.33 -4.04 -0.74
N LEU A 215 4.08 -2.84 -1.26
CA LEU A 215 4.84 -1.63 -0.94
C LEU A 215 4.06 -0.69 -0.03
N ALA A 216 4.77 -0.09 0.93
CA ALA A 216 4.22 0.89 1.86
C ALA A 216 4.46 2.35 1.41
N TRP A 217 4.49 2.56 0.11
CA TRP A 217 4.60 3.85 -0.56
C TRP A 217 3.97 3.76 -1.95
N THR A 218 3.74 4.92 -2.55
CA THR A 218 3.14 5.08 -3.87
C THR A 218 4.14 5.75 -4.81
N TYR A 219 4.26 5.27 -6.05
CA TYR A 219 5.01 5.97 -7.08
C TYR A 219 4.09 6.81 -7.95
N VAL A 220 4.59 7.96 -8.38
CA VAL A 220 3.93 8.87 -9.33
C VAL A 220 4.92 9.16 -10.46
N GLY A 221 4.57 8.81 -11.69
CA GLY A 221 5.29 9.23 -12.89
C GLY A 221 4.49 10.29 -13.64
N GLY A 222 5.15 11.36 -14.12
CA GLY A 222 4.47 12.44 -14.84
C GLY A 222 5.46 13.43 -15.45
N SER A 223 4.96 14.63 -15.79
CA SER A 223 5.83 15.74 -16.20
C SER A 223 6.69 16.21 -15.03
N ALA A 224 7.85 16.81 -15.33
CA ALA A 224 8.72 17.39 -14.30
C ALA A 224 7.96 18.40 -13.43
N SER A 225 7.14 19.25 -14.05
CA SER A 225 6.35 20.26 -13.34
C SER A 225 5.31 19.67 -12.38
N ALA A 226 4.70 18.52 -12.71
CA ALA A 226 3.74 17.85 -11.84
C ALA A 226 4.44 17.19 -10.65
N VAL A 227 5.58 16.56 -10.91
CA VAL A 227 6.42 15.94 -9.87
C VAL A 227 6.98 16.99 -8.92
N ASP A 228 7.49 18.11 -9.42
CA ASP A 228 8.01 19.21 -8.59
C ASP A 228 6.93 19.79 -7.66
N ARG A 229 5.70 19.96 -8.17
CA ARG A 229 4.56 20.39 -7.33
C ARG A 229 4.27 19.39 -6.22
N LEU A 230 4.31 18.10 -6.52
CA LEU A 230 4.10 17.05 -5.53
C LEU A 230 5.22 17.01 -4.48
N LEU A 231 6.47 17.15 -4.89
CA LEU A 231 7.63 17.21 -4.00
C LEU A 231 7.62 18.46 -3.11
N GLY A 232 7.02 19.56 -3.59
CA GLY A 232 6.88 20.81 -2.85
C GLY A 232 5.65 20.89 -1.93
N ASP A 233 4.69 19.96 -2.02
CA ASP A 233 3.46 20.01 -1.22
C ASP A 233 3.67 19.39 0.17
N ALA A 234 3.73 20.24 1.20
CA ALA A 234 3.99 19.81 2.57
C ALA A 234 2.88 18.96 3.21
N ARG A 235 1.68 18.86 2.59
CA ARG A 235 0.57 18.02 3.09
C ARG A 235 0.89 16.53 2.94
N VAL A 236 1.67 16.18 1.92
CA VAL A 236 2.17 14.83 1.67
C VAL A 236 3.67 14.76 1.93
N GLU A 237 4.18 13.55 2.17
CA GLU A 237 5.61 13.31 2.29
C GLU A 237 6.07 12.58 1.04
N ALA A 238 6.74 13.31 0.14
CA ALA A 238 7.23 12.79 -1.12
C ALA A 238 8.74 13.02 -1.24
N VAL A 239 9.43 12.05 -1.85
CA VAL A 239 10.84 12.12 -2.21
C VAL A 239 11.01 11.86 -3.71
N PRO A 240 12.04 12.42 -4.37
CA PRO A 240 12.29 12.13 -5.78
C PRO A 240 12.57 10.64 -5.97
N ALA A 241 12.25 10.11 -7.14
CA ALA A 241 12.58 8.74 -7.55
C ALA A 241 13.09 8.74 -9.00
N ALA A 242 13.82 7.69 -9.36
CA ALA A 242 14.16 7.38 -10.75
C ALA A 242 13.52 6.07 -11.17
N ALA A 243 13.21 5.93 -12.46
CA ALA A 243 12.61 4.73 -13.03
C ALA A 243 13.42 3.44 -12.75
N GLY A 244 14.75 3.55 -12.69
CA GLY A 244 15.66 2.45 -12.39
C GLY A 244 16.06 2.32 -10.92
N ASP A 245 15.45 3.10 -10.01
CA ASP A 245 15.73 2.91 -8.58
C ASP A 245 15.17 1.55 -8.12
N PRO A 246 15.88 0.83 -7.23
CA PRO A 246 15.38 -0.44 -6.70
C PRO A 246 14.13 -0.20 -5.86
N LEU A 247 13.15 -1.11 -5.94
CA LEU A 247 11.93 -1.01 -5.14
C LEU A 247 12.24 -1.15 -3.65
N THR A 248 12.97 -2.19 -3.28
CA THR A 248 13.31 -2.50 -1.90
C THR A 248 14.82 -2.57 -1.73
N ARG A 249 15.25 -2.25 -0.52
CA ARG A 249 16.62 -2.42 -0.05
C ARG A 249 16.53 -3.04 1.33
N VAL A 250 17.46 -3.90 1.68
CA VAL A 250 17.62 -4.37 3.06
C VAL A 250 18.97 -3.90 3.54
N GLU A 251 19.02 -3.19 4.67
CA GLU A 251 20.29 -2.74 5.23
C GLU A 251 21.12 -3.94 5.67
N ALA A 252 22.45 -3.89 5.45
CA ALA A 252 23.33 -5.01 5.77
C ALA A 252 23.27 -5.42 7.26
N TRP A 253 22.98 -4.48 8.17
CA TRP A 253 22.81 -4.80 9.59
C TRP A 253 21.49 -5.52 9.89
N VAL A 254 20.42 -5.25 9.15
CA VAL A 254 19.15 -6.01 9.25
C VAL A 254 19.39 -7.44 8.80
N GLN A 255 20.08 -7.62 7.67
CA GLN A 255 20.40 -8.95 7.17
C GLN A 255 21.17 -9.77 8.21
N ARG A 256 22.19 -9.18 8.84
CA ARG A 256 22.94 -9.83 9.92
C ARG A 256 22.06 -10.24 11.10
N TRP A 257 21.06 -9.45 11.46
CA TRP A 257 20.12 -9.80 12.53
C TRP A 257 19.21 -10.98 12.13
N VAL A 258 18.74 -11.01 10.88
CA VAL A 258 17.95 -12.12 10.36
C VAL A 258 18.77 -13.41 10.33
N ASP A 259 20.01 -13.34 9.85
CA ASP A 259 20.90 -14.51 9.76
C ASP A 259 21.20 -15.07 11.16
N ALA A 260 21.60 -14.20 12.10
CA ALA A 260 21.88 -14.60 13.48
C ALA A 260 20.63 -15.16 14.19
N GLY A 261 19.45 -14.56 13.96
CA GLY A 261 18.19 -15.06 14.51
C GLY A 261 17.79 -16.42 13.92
N THR A 262 18.02 -16.62 12.62
CA THR A 262 17.72 -17.87 11.91
C THR A 262 18.65 -18.99 12.35
N GLU A 263 19.95 -18.74 12.41
CA GLU A 263 20.93 -19.70 12.92
C GLU A 263 20.55 -20.16 14.33
N ALA A 264 20.23 -19.20 15.19
CA ALA A 264 19.90 -19.51 16.57
C ALA A 264 18.53 -20.21 16.70
N LEU A 265 17.58 -19.97 15.80
CA LEU A 265 16.33 -20.76 15.67
C LEU A 265 16.59 -22.21 15.24
N LEU A 266 17.58 -22.44 14.37
CA LEU A 266 17.91 -23.75 13.82
C LEU A 266 18.78 -24.59 14.77
N THR A 267 19.64 -23.94 15.56
CA THR A 267 20.55 -24.62 16.50
C THR A 267 19.91 -24.91 17.85
N THR A 268 18.80 -24.25 18.16
CA THR A 268 18.10 -24.39 19.45
C THR A 268 16.75 -25.03 19.19
N ALA A 269 16.43 -26.14 19.86
CA ALA A 269 15.05 -26.58 19.95
C ALA A 269 14.28 -25.49 20.72
N TRP A 270 13.65 -24.54 20.00
CA TRP A 270 12.98 -23.32 20.48
C TRP A 270 13.91 -22.08 20.71
N PRO A 271 13.54 -20.83 20.34
CA PRO A 271 14.48 -19.78 19.89
C PRO A 271 15.20 -18.99 21.00
N PRO A 272 16.27 -18.23 20.68
CA PRO A 272 16.61 -17.05 21.47
C PRO A 272 15.58 -15.96 21.24
N SER A 273 15.28 -15.22 22.30
CA SER A 273 14.32 -14.13 22.24
C SER A 273 14.82 -13.02 21.30
N PRO A 274 13.96 -12.42 20.45
CA PRO A 274 14.29 -11.14 19.85
C PRO A 274 14.54 -10.11 20.98
N PRO A 275 15.18 -8.95 20.72
CA PRO A 275 15.35 -7.92 21.74
C PRO A 275 14.03 -7.71 22.49
N PRO A 276 14.02 -7.60 23.83
CA PRO A 276 12.81 -7.76 24.66
C PRO A 276 11.64 -6.81 24.35
N TRP A 277 11.84 -5.86 23.45
CA TRP A 277 10.86 -4.89 22.98
C TRP A 277 10.26 -5.18 21.60
N VAL A 278 10.83 -6.11 20.81
CA VAL A 278 10.23 -6.62 19.58
C VAL A 278 9.17 -7.64 19.98
N ARG A 279 7.94 -7.16 20.19
CA ARG A 279 6.81 -8.02 20.51
C ARG A 279 6.32 -8.70 19.23
N SER A 280 6.71 -9.95 19.00
CA SER A 280 5.82 -10.86 18.29
C SER A 280 4.58 -11.05 19.18
N ARG A 281 3.38 -10.82 18.63
CA ARG A 281 2.16 -11.32 19.27
C ARG A 281 1.89 -12.70 18.70
N PRO A 282 2.17 -13.82 19.41
CA PRO A 282 1.53 -15.07 19.08
C PRO A 282 0.13 -15.04 19.70
N SER A 283 -0.87 -14.65 18.92
CA SER A 283 -2.27 -14.93 19.27
C SER A 283 -2.61 -16.34 18.82
N TRP A 284 -2.26 -17.35 19.63
CA TRP A 284 -2.92 -18.67 19.67
C TRP A 284 -2.26 -19.47 20.80
N ARG A 285 -2.85 -19.44 22.01
CA ARG A 285 -2.66 -20.54 22.97
C ARG A 285 -3.77 -21.55 22.70
N GLY A 286 -3.42 -22.64 22.01
CA GLY A 286 -4.23 -23.83 22.04
C GLY A 286 -4.41 -24.26 23.50
N ARG A 287 -5.65 -24.40 23.95
CA ARG A 287 -5.94 -25.13 25.19
C ARG A 287 -5.61 -26.60 24.92
N GLU A 288 -4.69 -27.14 25.71
CA GLU A 288 -4.59 -28.58 25.94
C GLU A 288 -5.98 -29.07 26.36
N VAL A 289 -6.56 -29.94 25.55
CA VAL A 289 -7.69 -30.78 25.97
C VAL A 289 -7.04 -31.97 26.64
N ASP A 290 -7.00 -31.95 27.96
CA ASP A 290 -6.58 -33.09 28.76
C ASP A 290 -7.64 -34.19 28.59
N GLY A 291 -7.19 -35.32 28.07
CA GLY A 291 -8.02 -36.51 27.93
C GLY A 291 -8.19 -37.17 29.28
N ARG A 292 -9.39 -37.05 29.87
CA ARG A 292 -9.99 -37.99 30.82
C ARG A 292 -11.40 -37.53 31.15
N ASP A 293 -12.39 -38.14 30.51
CA ASP A 293 -13.37 -38.98 31.20
C ASP A 293 -14.38 -39.56 30.20
N CYS A 294 -14.29 -40.87 30.04
CA CYS A 294 -15.32 -41.73 29.49
C CYS A 294 -16.47 -41.84 30.49
N CYS A 295 -17.71 -41.65 30.02
CA CYS A 295 -18.92 -42.43 30.32
C CYS A 295 -20.12 -41.79 29.61
#